data_AF-A0A4Q0AXJ8-F1
#
_entry.id   AF-A0A4Q0AXJ8-F1
#
_cell.length_a   1.000
_cell.length_b   1.000
_cell.length_c   1.000
_cell.angle_alpha   90.00
_cell.angle_beta   90.00
_cell.angle_gamma   90.00
#
_symmetry.space_group_name_H-M   'P 1'
#
loop_
_entity.id
_entity.type
_entity.pdbx_description
1 polymer ?
#
loop_
_entity_poly.entity_id
_entity_poly.type
_entity_poly.pdbx_seq_one_letter_code
_entity_poly.pdbx_strand_id
1 'polypeptide(L)'
;MKTIKISNNEILSLLDAEATNFPKYATQILNLANQNAQGTRPSVVGQMSDLIQEFPGSKLKEWEEWYLNKHPEALSQAATKVFEMVENFKDVMTKIDKEMVEKWVKDLVILKTFIELKFQEAILKSVASELNKTYRLATGWWFTSFTA
;
A
#
# COMPACT_ATOMS: atom_id res chain seq x y z
N MET A 1 -23.94 23.28 14.52
CA MET A 1 -23.00 23.58 13.42
C MET A 1 -23.61 23.07 12.12
N LYS A 2 -23.49 23.82 11.02
CA LYS A 2 -23.96 23.41 9.70
C LYS A 2 -22.87 22.59 9.01
N THR A 3 -23.17 21.36 8.61
CA THR A 3 -22.25 20.52 7.84
C THR A 3 -22.40 20.85 6.36
N ILE A 4 -21.30 21.21 5.70
CA ILE A 4 -21.23 21.35 4.24
C ILE A 4 -20.62 20.06 3.69
N LYS A 5 -21.27 19.46 2.69
CA LYS A 5 -20.77 18.28 1.98
C LYS A 5 -20.37 18.73 0.58
N ILE A 6 -19.13 18.44 0.20
CA ILE A 6 -18.59 18.68 -1.14
C ILE A 6 -18.29 17.30 -1.74
N SER A 7 -18.76 17.05 -2.96
CA SER A 7 -18.50 15.77 -3.63
C SER A 7 -17.15 15.75 -4.34
N ASN A 8 -16.59 14.58 -4.61
CA ASN A 8 -15.35 14.49 -5.39
C ASN A 8 -15.51 15.07 -6.80
N ASN A 9 -16.66 14.88 -7.44
CA ASN A 9 -16.92 15.46 -8.77
C ASN A 9 -16.97 17.00 -8.71
N GLU A 10 -17.49 17.57 -7.63
CA GLU A 10 -17.49 19.01 -7.41
C GLU A 10 -16.07 19.54 -7.22
N ILE A 11 -15.22 18.84 -6.46
CA ILE A 11 -13.80 19.18 -6.32
C ILE A 11 -13.09 19.14 -7.68
N LEU A 12 -13.29 18.09 -8.48
CA LEU A 12 -12.67 17.97 -9.80
C LEU A 12 -13.11 19.11 -10.73
N SER A 13 -14.41 19.45 -10.74
CA SER A 13 -14.94 20.58 -11.50
C SER A 13 -14.33 21.91 -11.05
N LEU A 14 -14.20 22.14 -9.74
CA LEU A 14 -13.55 23.35 -9.19
C LEU A 14 -12.06 23.45 -9.55
N LEU A 15 -11.42 22.35 -9.92
CA LEU A 15 -10.01 22.27 -10.30
C LEU A 15 -9.80 22.15 -11.82
N ASP A 16 -10.85 22.31 -12.63
CA ASP A 16 -10.84 22.08 -14.08
C ASP A 16 -10.25 20.71 -14.46
N ALA A 17 -10.55 19.69 -13.64
CA ALA A 17 -10.03 18.33 -13.77
C ALA A 17 -11.12 17.35 -14.18
N GLU A 18 -10.74 16.32 -14.93
CA GLU A 18 -11.64 15.23 -15.32
C GLU A 18 -11.33 13.94 -14.56
N ALA A 19 -12.37 13.19 -14.22
CA ALA A 19 -12.20 11.88 -13.60
C ALA A 19 -11.76 10.85 -14.66
N THR A 20 -10.64 10.17 -14.42
CA THR A 20 -10.24 9.01 -15.22
C THR A 20 -10.96 7.76 -14.71
N ASN A 21 -11.61 7.02 -15.62
CA ASN A 21 -12.26 5.76 -15.29
C ASN A 21 -11.33 4.58 -15.61
N PHE A 22 -11.11 3.72 -14.61
CA PHE A 22 -10.38 2.46 -14.76
C PHE A 22 -11.32 1.26 -14.62
N PRO A 23 -11.03 0.12 -15.27
CA PRO A 23 -11.77 -1.11 -15.04
C PRO A 23 -11.79 -1.49 -13.55
N LYS A 24 -12.84 -2.21 -13.14
CA LYS A 24 -12.97 -2.69 -11.76
C LYS A 24 -11.69 -3.45 -11.35
N TYR A 25 -11.16 -3.11 -10.17
CA TYR A 25 -9.91 -3.65 -9.59
C TYR A 25 -8.59 -3.23 -10.25
N ALA A 26 -8.59 -2.62 -11.44
CA ALA A 26 -7.35 -2.25 -12.14
C ALA A 26 -6.46 -1.33 -11.28
N THR A 27 -7.02 -0.31 -10.64
CA THR A 27 -6.26 0.60 -9.76
C THR A 27 -5.63 -0.14 -8.56
N GLN A 28 -6.27 -1.19 -8.03
CA GLN A 28 -5.69 -1.97 -6.92
C GLN A 28 -4.43 -2.73 -7.36
N ILE A 29 -4.48 -3.32 -8.55
CA ILE A 29 -3.34 -4.02 -9.16
C ILE A 29 -2.23 -3.01 -9.49
N LEU A 30 -2.56 -1.87 -10.09
CA LEU A 30 -1.59 -0.81 -10.42
C LEU A 30 -0.93 -0.23 -9.17
N ASN A 31 -1.69 -0.01 -8.09
CA ASN A 31 -1.15 0.48 -6.82
C ASN A 31 -0.18 -0.54 -6.19
N LEU A 32 -0.55 -1.82 -6.18
CA LEU A 32 0.33 -2.89 -5.68
C LEU A 32 1.60 -3.01 -6.55
N ALA A 33 1.45 -2.92 -7.87
CA ALA A 33 2.56 -2.97 -8.80
C ALA A 33 3.51 -1.79 -8.57
N ASN A 34 2.97 -0.58 -8.41
CA ASN A 34 3.76 0.61 -8.10
C ASN A 34 4.44 0.54 -6.73
N GLN A 35 3.79 -0.01 -5.71
CA GLN A 35 4.41 -0.20 -4.38
C GLN A 35 5.63 -1.12 -4.46
N ASN A 36 5.51 -2.24 -5.19
CA ASN A 36 6.59 -3.20 -5.35
C ASN A 36 7.70 -2.66 -6.27
N ALA A 37 7.34 -2.07 -7.40
CA ALA A 37 8.28 -1.52 -8.38
C ALA A 37 8.91 -0.20 -7.95
N GLN A 38 8.30 0.47 -6.98
CA GLN A 38 8.70 1.80 -6.50
C GLN A 38 8.72 2.85 -7.63
N GLY A 39 7.77 2.73 -8.56
CA GLY A 39 7.72 3.47 -9.82
C GLY A 39 7.54 4.98 -9.65
N THR A 40 6.84 5.42 -8.61
CA THR A 40 6.60 6.84 -8.30
C THR A 40 7.37 7.34 -7.08
N ARG A 41 8.52 6.74 -6.75
CA ARG A 41 9.38 7.29 -5.70
C ARG A 41 9.95 8.65 -6.11
N PRO A 42 10.36 9.49 -5.13
CA PRO A 42 10.95 10.80 -5.43
C PRO A 42 12.16 10.74 -6.36
N SER A 43 12.94 9.65 -6.33
CA SER A 43 14.06 9.44 -7.24
C SER A 43 13.66 9.22 -8.71
N VAL A 44 12.39 8.97 -9.01
CA VAL A 44 11.87 8.75 -10.37
C VAL A 44 11.03 9.94 -10.82
N VAL A 45 10.09 10.38 -10.00
CA VAL A 45 9.11 11.43 -10.36
C VAL A 45 9.39 12.78 -9.70
N GLY A 46 10.41 12.88 -8.85
CA GLY A 46 10.63 14.06 -8.01
C GLY A 46 9.76 14.07 -6.75
N GLN A 47 10.10 14.94 -5.82
CA GLN A 47 9.38 15.07 -4.55
C GLN A 47 8.13 15.95 -4.74
N MET A 48 6.95 15.33 -4.90
CA MET A 48 5.70 16.03 -5.25
C MET A 48 5.33 17.17 -4.28
N SER A 49 5.58 16.98 -2.97
CA SER A 49 5.32 18.01 -1.95
C SER A 49 6.14 19.28 -2.17
N ASP A 50 7.36 19.14 -2.66
CA ASP A 50 8.28 20.25 -2.83
C ASP A 50 7.99 20.91 -4.17
N LEU A 51 7.81 20.09 -5.22
CA LEU A 51 7.49 20.54 -6.56
C LEU A 51 6.20 21.37 -6.63
N ILE A 52 5.14 20.98 -5.92
CA ILE A 52 3.88 21.75 -5.93
C ILE A 52 4.01 23.10 -5.20
N GLN A 53 4.95 23.25 -4.26
CA GLN A 53 5.25 24.53 -3.60
C GLN A 53 6.09 25.45 -4.49
N GLU A 54 6.93 24.87 -5.36
CA GLU A 54 7.72 25.61 -6.34
C GLU A 54 6.90 26.06 -7.57
N PHE A 55 5.78 25.39 -7.85
CA PHE A 55 4.94 25.69 -8.99
C PHE A 55 4.26 27.07 -8.84
N PRO A 56 4.50 28.02 -9.75
CA PRO A 56 3.99 29.39 -9.61
C PRO A 56 2.55 29.57 -10.11
N GLY A 57 2.00 28.57 -10.81
CA GLY A 57 0.66 28.64 -11.40
C GLY A 57 -0.43 28.14 -10.45
N SER A 58 -1.66 28.08 -10.96
CA SER A 58 -2.81 27.61 -10.17
C SER A 58 -3.73 26.66 -10.93
N LYS A 59 -3.47 26.42 -12.22
CA LYS A 59 -4.30 25.55 -13.06
C LYS A 59 -3.62 24.21 -13.30
N LEU A 60 -4.43 23.15 -13.42
CA LEU A 60 -3.94 21.80 -13.68
C LEU A 60 -3.10 21.70 -14.96
N LYS A 61 -3.55 22.35 -16.04
CA LYS A 61 -2.81 22.35 -17.32
C LYS A 61 -1.44 23.02 -17.21
N GLU A 62 -1.37 24.15 -16.48
CA GLU A 62 -0.12 24.86 -16.22
C GLU A 62 0.83 23.99 -15.37
N TRP A 63 0.29 23.25 -14.40
CA TRP A 63 1.05 22.30 -13.59
C TRP A 63 1.64 21.18 -14.43
N GLU A 64 0.83 20.57 -15.31
CA GLU A 64 1.29 19.50 -16.20
C GLU A 64 2.43 19.97 -17.10
N GLU A 65 2.26 21.11 -17.78
CA GLU A 65 3.30 21.68 -18.65
C GLU A 65 4.58 22.02 -17.86
N TRP A 66 4.44 22.64 -16.68
CA TRP A 66 5.58 23.00 -15.83
C TRP A 66 6.34 21.76 -15.33
N TYR A 67 5.61 20.75 -14.85
CA TYR A 67 6.18 19.51 -14.35
C TYR A 67 6.90 18.73 -15.46
N LEU A 68 6.27 18.57 -16.63
CA LEU A 68 6.86 17.84 -17.76
C LEU A 68 8.08 18.55 -18.35
N ASN A 69 8.14 19.88 -18.33
CA ASN A 69 9.36 20.59 -18.72
C ASN A 69 10.54 20.32 -17.78
N LYS A 70 10.29 20.13 -16.47
CA LYS A 70 11.32 19.84 -15.47
C LYS A 70 11.67 18.35 -15.39
N HIS A 71 10.70 17.49 -15.67
CA HIS A 71 10.77 16.03 -15.56
C HIS A 71 10.23 15.32 -16.81
N PRO A 72 10.85 15.51 -18.00
CA PRO A 72 10.27 15.09 -19.29
C PRO A 72 10.07 13.58 -19.44
N GLU A 73 10.89 12.78 -18.77
CA GLU A 73 10.83 11.32 -18.85
C GLU A 73 10.20 10.67 -17.61
N ALA A 74 9.83 11.44 -16.59
CA ALA A 74 9.40 10.86 -15.31
C ALA A 74 8.15 9.99 -15.46
N LEU A 75 7.18 10.41 -16.27
CA LEU A 75 5.96 9.64 -16.49
C LEU A 75 6.22 8.35 -17.27
N SER A 76 7.03 8.39 -18.33
CA SER A 76 7.35 7.20 -19.12
C SER A 76 8.18 6.20 -18.31
N GLN A 77 9.20 6.67 -17.57
CA GLN A 77 10.01 5.82 -16.72
C GLN A 77 9.19 5.19 -15.57
N ALA A 78 8.32 5.96 -14.92
CA ALA A 78 7.42 5.43 -13.90
C ALA A 78 6.46 4.39 -14.49
N ALA A 79 5.85 4.69 -15.64
CA ALA A 79 4.94 3.79 -16.33
C ALA A 79 5.63 2.47 -16.72
N THR A 80 6.84 2.51 -17.28
CA THR A 80 7.62 1.31 -17.62
C THR A 80 7.85 0.44 -16.39
N LYS A 81 8.31 1.01 -15.27
CA LYS A 81 8.54 0.25 -14.02
C LYS A 81 7.27 -0.41 -13.48
N VAL A 82 6.17 0.33 -13.46
CA VAL A 82 4.88 -0.21 -13.01
C VAL A 82 4.41 -1.32 -13.96
N PHE A 83 4.56 -1.13 -15.26
CA PHE A 83 4.14 -2.10 -16.27
C PHE A 83 4.95 -3.40 -16.20
N GLU A 84 6.26 -3.33 -16.03
CA GLU A 84 7.10 -4.52 -15.82
C GLU A 84 6.65 -5.35 -14.61
N MET A 85 6.25 -4.69 -13.52
CA MET A 85 5.70 -5.37 -12.35
C MET A 85 4.30 -5.95 -12.61
N VAL A 86 3.48 -5.30 -13.43
CA VAL A 86 2.21 -5.88 -13.88
C VAL A 86 2.44 -7.15 -14.70
N GLU A 87 3.45 -7.19 -15.57
CA GLU A 87 3.82 -8.42 -16.31
C GLU A 87 4.26 -9.53 -15.35
N ASN A 88 5.05 -9.21 -14.32
CA ASN A 88 5.41 -10.19 -13.28
C ASN A 88 4.18 -10.73 -12.55
N PHE A 89 3.19 -9.87 -12.24
CA PHE A 89 1.93 -10.34 -11.65
C PHE A 89 1.14 -11.22 -12.60
N LYS A 90 1.08 -10.90 -13.90
CA LYS A 90 0.41 -11.75 -14.89
C LYS A 90 1.02 -13.15 -14.91
N ASP A 91 2.35 -13.26 -14.91
CA ASP A 91 3.05 -14.54 -14.85
C ASP A 91 2.71 -15.32 -13.56
N VAL A 92 2.81 -14.69 -12.39
CA VAL A 92 2.50 -15.34 -11.11
C VAL A 92 1.03 -15.74 -11.00
N MET A 93 0.10 -14.93 -11.52
CA MET A 93 -1.33 -15.24 -11.49
C MET A 93 -1.66 -16.56 -12.20
N THR A 94 -0.92 -16.93 -13.25
CA THR A 94 -1.11 -18.24 -13.92
C THR A 94 -0.70 -19.44 -13.06
N LYS A 95 0.09 -19.20 -12.02
CA LYS A 95 0.65 -20.24 -11.12
C LYS A 95 -0.14 -20.36 -9.82
N ILE A 96 -1.07 -19.45 -9.55
CA ILE A 96 -1.92 -19.50 -8.37
C ILE A 96 -3.07 -20.45 -8.63
N ASP A 97 -3.08 -21.58 -7.93
CA ASP A 97 -4.16 -22.55 -7.95
C ASP A 97 -4.94 -22.56 -6.62
N LYS A 98 -6.04 -23.32 -6.60
CA LYS A 98 -6.91 -23.40 -5.44
C LYS A 98 -6.21 -24.02 -4.22
N GLU A 99 -5.32 -24.98 -4.42
CA GLU A 99 -4.60 -25.64 -3.32
C GLU A 99 -3.65 -24.67 -2.63
N MET A 100 -2.91 -23.87 -3.41
CA MET A 100 -2.04 -22.81 -2.90
C MET A 100 -2.84 -21.78 -2.10
N VAL A 101 -4.01 -21.38 -2.60
CA VAL A 101 -4.91 -20.45 -1.89
C VAL A 101 -5.42 -21.06 -0.58
N GLU A 102 -5.88 -22.32 -0.57
CA GLU A 102 -6.32 -23.00 0.65
C GLU A 102 -5.21 -23.11 1.68
N LYS A 103 -3.97 -23.41 1.25
CA LYS A 103 -2.80 -23.43 2.12
C LYS A 103 -2.50 -22.05 2.70
N TRP A 104 -2.55 -21.00 1.89
CA TRP A 104 -2.35 -19.63 2.34
C TRP A 104 -3.43 -19.20 3.34
N VAL A 105 -4.71 -19.53 3.10
CA VAL A 105 -5.80 -19.25 4.03
C VAL A 105 -5.62 -20.03 5.34
N LYS A 106 -5.26 -21.31 5.29
CA LYS A 106 -4.99 -22.12 6.48
C LYS A 106 -3.84 -21.56 7.30
N ASP A 107 -2.76 -21.14 6.64
CA ASP A 107 -1.63 -20.48 7.31
C ASP A 107 -2.07 -19.20 8.01
N LEU A 108 -2.80 -18.33 7.31
CA LEU A 108 -3.32 -17.08 7.87
C LEU A 108 -4.26 -17.30 9.05
N VAL A 109 -5.26 -18.16 8.90
CA VAL A 109 -6.34 -18.31 9.88
C VAL A 109 -5.92 -19.18 11.06
N ILE A 110 -5.23 -20.29 10.82
CA ILE A 110 -4.90 -21.26 11.87
C ILE A 110 -3.51 -20.99 12.44
N LEU A 111 -2.49 -20.98 11.58
CA LEU A 111 -1.10 -20.97 12.06
C LEU A 111 -0.73 -19.61 12.65
N LYS A 112 -0.86 -18.53 11.87
CA LYS A 112 -0.48 -17.19 12.33
C LYS A 112 -1.27 -16.75 13.55
N THR A 113 -2.59 -16.93 13.54
CA THR A 113 -3.45 -16.63 14.69
C THR A 113 -3.03 -17.40 15.94
N PHE A 114 -2.79 -18.72 15.83
CA PHE A 114 -2.40 -19.52 16.99
C PHE A 114 -1.02 -19.10 17.52
N ILE A 115 -0.06 -18.89 16.63
CA ILE A 115 1.28 -18.42 16.98
C ILE A 115 1.18 -17.08 17.71
N GLU A 116 0.48 -16.09 17.16
CA GLU A 116 0.32 -14.77 17.79
C GLU A 116 -0.30 -14.87 19.19
N LEU A 117 -1.35 -15.68 19.35
CA LEU A 117 -2.01 -15.88 20.65
C LEU A 117 -1.12 -16.61 21.67
N LYS A 118 -0.23 -17.50 21.22
CA LYS A 118 0.62 -18.32 22.09
C LYS A 118 2.07 -17.86 22.18
N PHE A 119 2.43 -16.82 21.44
CA PHE A 119 3.81 -16.33 21.32
C PHE A 119 4.38 -15.94 22.69
N GLN A 120 3.65 -15.10 23.44
CA GLN A 120 4.05 -14.67 24.77
C GLN A 120 4.23 -15.85 25.73
N GLU A 121 3.30 -16.81 25.69
CA GLU A 121 3.35 -18.01 26.54
C GLU A 121 4.60 -18.85 26.25
N ALA A 122 4.91 -19.08 24.97
CA ALA A 122 6.06 -19.86 24.55
C ALA A 122 7.38 -19.23 25.02
N ILE A 123 7.54 -17.91 24.86
CA ILE A 123 8.73 -17.18 25.33
C ILE A 123 8.86 -17.28 26.86
N LEU A 124 7.80 -16.96 27.58
CA LEU A 124 7.80 -16.98 29.05
C LEU A 124 8.13 -18.36 29.59
N LYS A 125 7.59 -19.41 28.98
CA LYS A 125 7.89 -20.80 29.35
C LYS A 125 9.36 -21.15 29.13
N SER A 126 9.96 -20.72 28.00
CA SER A 126 11.38 -20.96 27.71
C SER A 126 12.29 -20.28 28.74
N VAL A 127 12.08 -18.98 28.99
CA VAL A 127 12.88 -18.20 29.94
C VAL A 127 12.73 -18.75 31.37
N ALA A 128 11.51 -19.10 31.78
CA ALA A 128 11.26 -19.69 33.09
C ALA A 128 12.00 -21.02 33.28
N SER A 129 12.06 -21.87 32.25
CA SER A 129 12.82 -23.12 32.29
C SER A 129 14.32 -22.89 32.43
N GLU A 130 14.90 -21.94 31.69
CA GLU A 130 16.34 -21.62 31.76
C GLU A 130 16.73 -21.04 33.13
N LEU A 131 15.86 -20.22 33.72
CA LEU A 131 16.10 -19.57 35.00
C LEU A 131 15.67 -20.43 36.21
N ASN A 132 15.12 -21.63 35.97
CA ASN A 132 14.49 -22.48 36.97
C ASN A 132 13.46 -21.73 37.84
N LYS A 133 12.58 -20.98 37.17
CA LYS A 133 11.48 -20.20 37.76
C LYS A 133 10.14 -20.67 37.20
N THR A 134 9.06 -20.20 37.81
CA THR A 134 7.71 -20.35 37.28
C THR A 134 7.33 -19.11 36.45
N TYR A 135 6.36 -19.25 35.55
CA TYR A 135 5.81 -18.13 34.76
C TYR A 135 4.31 -17.98 34.99
N ARG A 136 3.77 -16.80 34.61
CA ARG A 136 2.33 -16.55 34.52
C ARG A 136 2.04 -15.65 33.32
N LEU A 137 0.87 -15.81 32.71
CA LEU A 137 0.39 -14.92 31.66
C LEU A 137 -0.25 -13.67 32.26
N ALA A 138 -0.11 -12.54 31.57
CA ALA A 138 -0.83 -11.32 31.92
C ALA A 138 -2.31 -11.47 31.52
N THR A 139 -3.22 -11.19 32.44
CA THR A 139 -4.67 -11.16 32.16
C THR A 139 -5.07 -9.74 31.76
N GLY A 140 -4.77 -9.36 30.52
CA GLY A 140 -5.12 -8.02 29.99
C GLY A 140 -5.68 -8.12 28.57
N TRP A 141 -6.92 -7.67 28.38
CA TRP A 141 -7.72 -7.77 27.13
C TRP A 141 -7.26 -6.85 25.97
N TRP A 142 -6.05 -6.29 26.01
CA TRP A 142 -5.61 -5.24 25.06
C TRP A 142 -4.63 -5.69 23.98
N PHE A 143 -4.35 -7.00 23.85
CA PHE A 143 -3.44 -7.52 22.82
C PHE A 143 -4.20 -8.04 21.60
N THR A 144 -4.84 -7.16 20.83
CA THR A 144 -5.30 -7.49 19.47
C THR A 144 -5.02 -6.32 18.53
N SER A 145 -3.74 -6.00 18.32
CA SER A 145 -3.30 -5.21 17.18
C SER A 145 -1.78 -5.28 17.02
N PHE A 146 -1.30 -6.45 16.58
CA PHE A 146 -0.11 -6.51 15.75
C PHE A 146 -0.59 -6.75 14.32
N THR A 147 -0.74 -5.69 13.55
CA THR A 147 -0.84 -5.79 12.09
C THR A 147 0.58 -5.78 11.54
N ALA A 148 0.95 -6.86 10.84
CA ALA A 148 2.15 -6.94 10.01
C ALA A 148 2.07 -5.99 8.80
#